data_AF-A0A8T6HBT0-F1
#
_entry.id   AF-A0A8T6HBT0-F1
#
_cell.length_a   1.000
_cell.length_b   1.000
_cell.length_c   1.000
_cell.angle_alpha   90.00
_cell.angle_beta   90.00
_cell.angle_gamma   90.00
#
_symmetry.space_group_name_H-M   'P 1'
#
loop_
_entity.id
_entity.type
_entity.pdbx_description
1 polymer ?
#
loop_
_entity_poly.entity_id
_entity_poly.type
_entity_poly.pdbx_seq_one_letter_code
_entity_poly.pdbx_strand_id
1 'polypeptide(L)'
;MSLPNDAWGLPLTTSEEAAEAYRQGVDRMLSYTLGVDEALGRAIELDPDFALAHAQLGLFHLFRGQGKRAAELANQAHELAEHVTPREQRHVAILGATARGKGSQAPALIDEHLGETPRDAPILMQWFGANFYGGGVEKRERMLDKFDSLASAYGDDDWWFLSWHAFANHEMDQLEAARRLVQRSLDLRRQNGQAAHAMSHVFFEEHDFGGGSDFLGDWLTDFPERAGFYRHLTWHQALFLLADGKRSDALALHDETIRPGADVQGDALGGVADAASLLWRCRLHDSVGGNGTEHPDWRAIADLAETAFPRPGTAWVDVHRAMALAALGDEIGLGKLLDGLQDAAERGHTTAGSVVAPVVEALAAFGQGDYETAADGLTSVRDLLVTLGGSNAQRDVFEETLVEARLRAGQTEEAKELLQERLDRGATARDLFRWGRAQTAKSELQQARTSFRRASELWANGDPDAPEMRALQEAAA
;
A
#
# COMPACT_ATOMS: atom_id res chain seq x y z
N MET A 1 -39.97 -20.26 -0.04
CA MET A 1 -38.94 -20.42 -1.09
C MET A 1 -37.60 -20.56 -0.39
N SER A 2 -36.66 -21.35 -0.93
CA SER A 2 -35.28 -21.34 -0.44
C SER A 2 -34.70 -19.95 -0.66
N LEU A 3 -33.92 -19.46 0.30
CA LEU A 3 -33.19 -18.19 0.12
C LEU A 3 -32.18 -18.33 -1.02
N PRO A 4 -31.98 -17.30 -1.86
CA PRO A 4 -30.86 -17.25 -2.79
C PRO A 4 -29.54 -17.22 -2.01
N ASN A 5 -28.41 -17.52 -2.67
CA ASN A 5 -27.09 -17.51 -2.05
C ASN A 5 -26.17 -16.45 -2.67
N ASP A 6 -25.15 -16.04 -1.93
CA ASP A 6 -24.01 -15.30 -2.47
C ASP A 6 -23.06 -16.21 -3.28
N ALA A 7 -21.96 -15.63 -3.77
CA ALA A 7 -20.96 -16.35 -4.58
C ALA A 7 -20.26 -17.49 -3.84
N TRP A 8 -20.31 -17.52 -2.50
CA TRP A 8 -19.70 -18.54 -1.65
C TRP A 8 -20.71 -19.52 -1.04
N GLY A 9 -21.98 -19.43 -1.44
CA GLY A 9 -23.04 -20.33 -1.02
C GLY A 9 -23.69 -19.96 0.31
N LEU A 10 -23.53 -18.73 0.80
CA LEU A 10 -24.17 -18.28 2.03
C LEU A 10 -25.55 -17.66 1.73
N PRO A 11 -26.59 -17.94 2.54
CA PRO A 11 -27.96 -17.55 2.25
C PRO A 11 -28.21 -16.05 2.42
N LEU A 12 -28.90 -15.44 1.45
CA LEU A 12 -29.25 -14.03 1.42
C LEU A 12 -30.77 -13.84 1.64
N THR A 13 -31.14 -13.03 2.62
CA THR A 13 -32.55 -12.66 2.89
C THR A 13 -33.02 -11.62 1.87
N THR A 14 -33.34 -12.08 0.66
CA THR A 14 -33.84 -11.23 -0.44
C THR A 14 -34.46 -12.08 -1.57
N SER A 15 -34.86 -11.44 -2.68
CA SER A 15 -35.25 -12.09 -3.94
C SER A 15 -34.05 -12.50 -4.79
N GLU A 16 -34.21 -13.48 -5.69
CA GLU A 16 -33.11 -13.90 -6.59
C GLU A 16 -32.59 -12.75 -7.48
N GLU A 17 -33.50 -11.87 -7.95
CA GLU A 17 -33.13 -10.74 -8.80
C GLU A 17 -32.25 -9.73 -8.05
N ALA A 18 -32.59 -9.42 -6.80
CA ALA A 18 -31.78 -8.55 -5.94
C ALA A 18 -30.47 -9.21 -5.51
N ALA A 19 -30.49 -10.53 -5.25
CA ALA A 19 -29.29 -11.30 -4.94
C ALA A 19 -28.28 -11.30 -6.11
N GLU A 20 -28.74 -11.41 -7.35
CA GLU A 20 -27.87 -11.34 -8.53
C GLU A 20 -27.19 -9.97 -8.65
N ALA A 21 -27.93 -8.88 -8.48
CA ALA A 21 -27.36 -7.54 -8.47
C ALA A 21 -26.33 -7.35 -7.33
N TYR A 22 -26.61 -7.89 -6.15
CA TYR A 22 -25.68 -7.88 -5.02
C TYR A 22 -24.40 -8.68 -5.30
N ARG A 23 -24.52 -9.90 -5.87
CA ARG A 23 -23.35 -10.71 -6.28
C ARG A 23 -22.47 -9.93 -7.25
N GLN A 24 -23.05 -9.27 -8.25
CA GLN A 24 -22.28 -8.43 -9.18
C GLN A 24 -21.59 -7.26 -8.48
N GLY A 25 -22.26 -6.61 -7.52
CA GLY A 25 -21.67 -5.52 -6.73
C GLY A 25 -20.49 -5.96 -5.88
N VAL A 26 -20.63 -7.07 -5.15
CA VAL A 26 -19.54 -7.66 -4.34
C VAL A 26 -18.40 -8.12 -5.24
N ASP A 27 -18.70 -8.80 -6.33
CA ASP A 27 -17.73 -9.27 -7.30
C ASP A 27 -16.86 -8.14 -7.88
N ARG A 28 -17.51 -7.02 -8.26
CA ARG A 28 -16.82 -5.82 -8.75
C ARG A 28 -15.97 -5.15 -7.68
N MET A 29 -16.48 -5.12 -6.45
CA MET A 29 -15.76 -4.53 -5.33
C MET A 29 -14.49 -5.33 -5.01
N LEU A 30 -14.59 -6.66 -4.96
CA LEU A 30 -13.47 -7.55 -4.62
C LEU A 30 -12.43 -7.68 -5.74
N SER A 31 -12.81 -7.42 -7.00
CA SER A 31 -11.89 -7.33 -8.14
C SER A 31 -11.33 -5.92 -8.36
N TYR A 32 -11.73 -4.94 -7.53
CA TYR A 32 -11.35 -3.52 -7.62
C TYR A 32 -11.71 -2.83 -8.95
N THR A 33 -12.77 -3.27 -9.62
CA THR A 33 -13.23 -2.72 -10.91
C THR A 33 -14.39 -1.71 -10.74
N LEU A 34 -14.94 -1.24 -11.87
CA LEU A 34 -16.00 -0.23 -11.93
C LEU A 34 -17.40 -0.79 -11.64
N GLY A 35 -18.34 0.11 -11.34
CA GLY A 35 -19.78 -0.19 -11.28
C GLY A 35 -20.25 -0.86 -10.00
N VAL A 36 -19.53 -0.69 -8.88
CA VAL A 36 -19.91 -1.22 -7.56
C VAL A 36 -21.18 -0.54 -7.05
N ASP A 37 -21.23 0.79 -7.10
CA ASP A 37 -22.35 1.62 -6.70
C ASP A 37 -23.60 1.38 -7.54
N GLU A 38 -23.44 1.24 -8.86
CA GLU A 38 -24.53 0.91 -9.78
C GLU A 38 -25.17 -0.45 -9.45
N ALA A 39 -24.35 -1.49 -9.25
CA ALA A 39 -24.84 -2.85 -8.99
C ALA A 39 -25.47 -2.98 -7.59
N LEU A 40 -24.83 -2.43 -6.55
CA LEU A 40 -25.40 -2.45 -5.20
C LEU A 40 -26.62 -1.53 -5.07
N GLY A 41 -26.62 -0.39 -5.77
CA GLY A 41 -27.78 0.48 -5.89
C GLY A 41 -28.95 -0.24 -6.55
N ARG A 42 -28.70 -1.00 -7.62
CA ARG A 42 -29.73 -1.83 -8.28
C ARG A 42 -30.29 -2.90 -7.35
N ALA A 43 -29.47 -3.53 -6.51
CA ALA A 43 -29.93 -4.50 -5.51
C ALA A 43 -30.91 -3.85 -4.52
N ILE A 44 -30.62 -2.63 -4.06
CA ILE A 44 -31.49 -1.84 -3.17
C ILE A 44 -32.78 -1.39 -3.88
N GLU A 45 -32.73 -1.03 -5.17
CA GLU A 45 -33.93 -0.69 -5.93
C GLU A 45 -34.89 -1.87 -6.10
N LEU A 46 -34.34 -3.07 -6.29
CA LEU A 46 -35.10 -4.31 -6.43
C LEU A 46 -35.69 -4.78 -5.10
N ASP A 47 -34.96 -4.57 -4.01
CA ASP A 47 -35.38 -4.90 -2.66
C ASP A 47 -34.90 -3.82 -1.67
N PRO A 48 -35.74 -2.82 -1.36
CA PRO A 48 -35.38 -1.73 -0.44
C PRO A 48 -35.01 -2.19 0.97
N ASP A 49 -35.45 -3.39 1.37
CA ASP A 49 -35.22 -3.96 2.70
C ASP A 49 -33.96 -4.84 2.74
N PHE A 50 -33.18 -4.92 1.65
CA PHE A 50 -31.99 -5.77 1.57
C PHE A 50 -30.80 -5.21 2.39
N ALA A 51 -30.77 -5.55 3.68
CA ALA A 51 -29.83 -5.02 4.67
C ALA A 51 -28.34 -5.15 4.25
N LEU A 52 -27.93 -6.28 3.66
CA LEU A 52 -26.54 -6.48 3.21
C LEU A 52 -26.14 -5.56 2.06
N ALA A 53 -27.05 -5.25 1.13
CA ALA A 53 -26.76 -4.35 0.03
C ALA A 53 -26.51 -2.91 0.54
N HIS A 54 -27.33 -2.45 1.50
CA HIS A 54 -27.11 -1.17 2.19
C HIS A 54 -25.77 -1.14 2.93
N ALA A 55 -25.46 -2.18 3.71
CA ALA A 55 -24.21 -2.26 4.46
C ALA A 55 -22.97 -2.23 3.53
N GLN A 56 -23.03 -3.01 2.45
CA GLN A 56 -21.93 -3.12 1.49
C GLN A 56 -21.71 -1.81 0.70
N LEU A 57 -22.79 -1.17 0.27
CA LEU A 57 -22.73 0.12 -0.41
C LEU A 57 -22.24 1.22 0.54
N GLY A 58 -22.65 1.17 1.81
CA GLY A 58 -22.16 2.07 2.85
C GLY A 58 -20.64 1.97 3.02
N LEU A 59 -20.10 0.75 3.07
CA LEU A 59 -18.66 0.53 3.12
C LEU A 59 -17.95 1.07 1.86
N PHE A 60 -18.49 0.80 0.67
CA PHE A 60 -17.93 1.32 -0.57
C PHE A 60 -17.83 2.86 -0.54
N HIS A 61 -18.88 3.55 -0.11
CA HIS A 61 -18.86 5.01 0.05
C HIS A 61 -17.85 5.48 1.12
N LEU A 62 -17.62 4.71 2.19
CA LEU A 62 -16.59 5.03 3.18
C LEU A 62 -15.21 5.07 2.53
N PHE A 63 -14.83 4.04 1.76
CA PHE A 63 -13.55 3.99 1.05
C PHE A 63 -13.39 5.09 -0.01
N ARG A 64 -14.50 5.68 -0.46
CA ARG A 64 -14.53 6.85 -1.35
C ARG A 64 -14.43 8.20 -0.61
N GLY A 65 -14.21 8.18 0.70
CA GLY A 65 -14.19 9.39 1.53
C GLY A 65 -15.57 10.01 1.77
N GLN A 66 -16.65 9.31 1.44
CA GLN A 66 -18.02 9.82 1.52
C GLN A 66 -18.68 9.41 2.85
N GLY A 67 -18.04 9.77 3.96
CA GLY A 67 -18.39 9.30 5.31
C GLY A 67 -19.84 9.58 5.72
N LYS A 68 -20.43 10.72 5.31
CA LYS A 68 -21.85 11.01 5.58
C LYS A 68 -22.77 9.99 4.91
N ARG A 69 -22.55 9.72 3.62
CA ARG A 69 -23.34 8.75 2.85
C ARG A 69 -23.15 7.33 3.39
N ALA A 70 -21.92 6.98 3.76
CA ALA A 70 -21.60 5.71 4.40
C ALA A 70 -22.38 5.53 5.72
N ALA A 71 -22.43 6.56 6.57
CA ALA A 71 -23.16 6.51 7.84
C ALA A 71 -24.68 6.39 7.65
N GLU A 72 -25.26 7.07 6.66
CA GLU A 72 -26.69 6.96 6.31
C GLU A 72 -27.05 5.51 5.94
N LEU A 73 -26.30 4.91 5.02
CA LEU A 73 -26.51 3.54 4.56
C LEU A 73 -26.26 2.51 5.67
N ALA A 74 -25.25 2.73 6.51
CA ALA A 74 -24.98 1.86 7.66
C ALA A 74 -26.11 1.89 8.70
N ASN A 75 -26.77 3.03 8.89
CA ASN A 75 -27.93 3.14 9.77
C ASN A 75 -29.15 2.43 9.16
N GLN A 76 -29.40 2.61 7.86
CA GLN A 76 -30.46 1.89 7.15
C GLN A 76 -30.28 0.37 7.24
N ALA A 77 -29.06 -0.12 6.98
CA ALA A 77 -28.74 -1.54 7.13
C ALA A 77 -29.01 -2.05 8.55
N HIS A 78 -28.64 -1.26 9.56
CA HIS A 78 -28.84 -1.63 10.97
C HIS A 78 -30.32 -1.74 11.35
N GLU A 79 -31.17 -0.83 10.87
CA GLU A 79 -32.62 -0.88 11.09
C GLU A 79 -33.25 -2.13 10.43
N LEU A 80 -32.80 -2.45 9.22
CA LEU A 80 -33.29 -3.61 8.45
C LEU A 80 -32.79 -4.96 9.01
N ALA A 81 -31.74 -4.96 9.82
CA ALA A 81 -31.12 -6.18 10.34
C ALA A 81 -32.03 -6.97 11.32
N GLU A 82 -33.07 -6.36 11.89
CA GLU A 82 -33.98 -7.06 12.82
C GLU A 82 -34.72 -8.25 12.16
N HIS A 83 -34.86 -8.22 10.83
CA HIS A 83 -35.66 -9.19 10.08
C HIS A 83 -34.85 -10.18 9.24
N VAL A 84 -33.52 -10.18 9.37
CA VAL A 84 -32.61 -11.06 8.59
C VAL A 84 -32.01 -12.17 9.46
N THR A 85 -31.27 -13.09 8.85
CA THR A 85 -30.65 -14.22 9.56
C THR A 85 -29.61 -13.75 10.60
N PRO A 86 -29.30 -14.55 11.64
CA PRO A 86 -28.25 -14.21 12.61
C PRO A 86 -26.88 -13.93 11.97
N ARG A 87 -26.53 -14.63 10.88
CA ARG A 87 -25.33 -14.38 10.09
C ARG A 87 -25.34 -12.95 9.53
N GLU A 88 -26.43 -12.57 8.86
CA GLU A 88 -26.56 -11.25 8.24
C GLU A 88 -26.60 -10.13 9.29
N GLN A 89 -27.22 -10.36 10.45
CA GLN A 89 -27.19 -9.43 11.57
C GLN A 89 -25.75 -9.12 12.02
N ARG A 90 -24.92 -10.16 12.20
CA ARG A 90 -23.50 -9.99 12.55
C ARG A 90 -22.71 -9.30 11.45
N HIS A 91 -22.93 -9.69 10.19
CA HIS A 91 -22.29 -9.06 9.03
C HIS A 91 -22.59 -7.55 8.97
N VAL A 92 -23.86 -7.17 9.08
CA VAL A 92 -24.28 -5.76 9.12
C VAL A 92 -23.69 -5.04 10.32
N ALA A 93 -23.65 -5.67 11.50
CA ALA A 93 -23.07 -5.07 12.70
C ALA A 93 -21.57 -4.77 12.52
N ILE A 94 -20.82 -5.70 11.92
CA ILE A 94 -19.39 -5.54 11.61
C ILE A 94 -19.18 -4.36 10.64
N LEU A 95 -19.83 -4.38 9.48
CA LEU A 95 -19.66 -3.31 8.48
C LEU A 95 -20.12 -1.96 9.02
N GLY A 96 -21.21 -1.95 9.80
CA GLY A 96 -21.71 -0.74 10.47
C GLY A 96 -20.78 -0.21 11.56
N ALA A 97 -20.01 -1.06 12.25
CA ALA A 97 -18.99 -0.62 13.20
C ALA A 97 -17.85 0.12 12.49
N THR A 98 -17.39 -0.43 11.35
CA THR A 98 -16.38 0.21 10.48
C THR A 98 -16.89 1.54 9.92
N ALA A 99 -18.08 1.56 9.31
CA ALA A 99 -18.69 2.77 8.73
C ALA A 99 -18.92 3.92 9.73
N ARG A 100 -19.15 3.60 11.00
CA ARG A 100 -19.40 4.59 12.07
C ARG A 100 -18.14 4.98 12.85
N GLY A 101 -16.96 4.54 12.41
CA GLY A 101 -15.69 4.85 13.07
C GLY A 101 -15.51 4.19 14.43
N LYS A 102 -16.23 3.11 14.73
CA LYS A 102 -16.06 2.28 15.95
C LYS A 102 -15.08 1.13 15.69
N GLY A 103 -13.98 1.43 15.02
CA GLY A 103 -13.02 0.45 14.51
C GLY A 103 -12.39 -0.45 15.58
N SER A 104 -12.29 0.02 16.84
CA SER A 104 -11.70 -0.78 17.93
C SER A 104 -12.52 -2.00 18.35
N GLN A 105 -13.82 -2.02 18.05
CA GLN A 105 -14.70 -3.16 18.35
C GLN A 105 -14.81 -4.17 17.20
N ALA A 106 -14.46 -3.74 15.98
CA ALA A 106 -14.63 -4.55 14.78
C ALA A 106 -13.76 -5.83 14.76
N PRO A 107 -12.47 -5.83 15.16
CA PRO A 107 -11.63 -7.03 15.06
C PRO A 107 -12.19 -8.25 15.79
N ALA A 108 -12.66 -8.08 17.03
CA ALA A 108 -13.20 -9.18 17.83
C ALA A 108 -14.49 -9.76 17.20
N LEU A 109 -15.37 -8.90 16.69
CA LEU A 109 -16.60 -9.31 16.00
C LEU A 109 -16.29 -10.05 14.68
N ILE A 110 -15.27 -9.58 13.95
CA ILE A 110 -14.82 -10.20 12.71
C ILE A 110 -14.25 -11.60 12.98
N ASP A 111 -13.41 -11.76 14.01
CA ASP A 111 -12.83 -13.07 14.34
C ASP A 111 -13.89 -14.09 14.79
N GLU A 112 -14.85 -13.68 15.62
CA GLU A 112 -15.99 -14.53 15.98
C GLU A 112 -16.78 -14.97 14.73
N HIS A 113 -17.11 -14.01 13.85
CA HIS A 113 -17.90 -14.29 12.65
C HIS A 113 -17.19 -15.24 11.69
N LEU A 114 -15.90 -15.03 11.44
CA LEU A 114 -15.12 -15.89 10.53
C LEU A 114 -14.85 -17.28 11.11
N GLY A 115 -14.91 -17.45 12.45
CA GLY A 115 -14.85 -18.76 13.09
C GLY A 115 -16.07 -19.64 12.77
N GLU A 116 -17.25 -19.03 12.61
CA GLU A 116 -18.49 -19.74 12.26
C GLU A 116 -18.78 -19.74 10.75
N THR A 117 -18.40 -18.67 10.05
CA THR A 117 -18.67 -18.45 8.62
C THR A 117 -17.37 -18.14 7.87
N PRO A 118 -16.47 -19.13 7.69
CA PRO A 118 -15.14 -18.91 7.13
C PRO A 118 -15.14 -18.38 5.68
N ARG A 119 -16.22 -18.63 4.94
CA ARG A 119 -16.40 -18.23 3.54
C ARG A 119 -17.04 -16.86 3.33
N ASP A 120 -17.25 -16.06 4.39
CA ASP A 120 -17.78 -14.70 4.25
C ASP A 120 -16.67 -13.73 3.77
N ALA A 121 -16.43 -13.73 2.45
CA ALA A 121 -15.34 -12.99 1.82
C ALA A 121 -15.36 -11.47 2.09
N PRO A 122 -16.51 -10.75 2.04
CA PRO A 122 -16.53 -9.34 2.41
C PRO A 122 -16.08 -9.05 3.84
N ILE A 123 -16.39 -9.94 4.79
CA ILE A 123 -15.95 -9.81 6.18
C ILE A 123 -14.46 -10.16 6.32
N LEU A 124 -13.97 -11.19 5.62
CA LEU A 124 -12.54 -11.50 5.57
C LEU A 124 -11.72 -10.35 4.96
N MET A 125 -12.25 -9.62 3.97
CA MET A 125 -11.63 -8.39 3.47
C MET A 125 -11.50 -7.31 4.57
N GLN A 126 -12.51 -7.16 5.43
CA GLN A 126 -12.43 -6.22 6.56
C GLN A 126 -11.39 -6.66 7.58
N TRP A 127 -11.32 -7.98 7.84
CA TRP A 127 -10.27 -8.55 8.68
C TRP A 127 -8.88 -8.21 8.14
N PHE A 128 -8.67 -8.39 6.83
CA PHE A 128 -7.40 -8.08 6.19
C PHE A 128 -7.04 -6.61 6.36
N GLY A 129 -7.94 -5.69 6.00
CA GLY A 129 -7.68 -4.25 6.09
C GLY A 129 -7.33 -3.80 7.52
N ALA A 130 -8.02 -4.32 8.53
CA ALA A 130 -7.74 -4.01 9.93
C ALA A 130 -6.33 -4.47 10.37
N ASN A 131 -5.88 -5.65 9.91
CA ASN A 131 -4.57 -6.19 10.27
C ASN A 131 -3.44 -5.62 9.40
N PHE A 132 -3.70 -5.29 8.14
CA PHE A 132 -2.71 -4.74 7.23
C PHE A 132 -2.19 -3.36 7.69
N TYR A 133 -3.09 -2.49 8.17
CA TYR A 133 -2.77 -1.16 8.68
C TYR A 133 -2.62 -1.08 10.22
N GLY A 134 -3.12 -2.07 10.97
CA GLY A 134 -3.19 -2.01 12.43
C GLY A 134 -2.74 -3.26 13.19
N GLY A 135 -2.24 -4.30 12.49
CA GLY A 135 -1.94 -5.62 13.07
C GLY A 135 -0.67 -5.69 13.94
N GLY A 136 -0.02 -4.55 14.22
CA GLY A 136 1.20 -4.49 15.02
C GLY A 136 2.39 -5.17 14.33
N VAL A 137 3.37 -5.59 15.14
CA VAL A 137 4.63 -6.17 14.64
C VAL A 137 4.45 -7.57 14.04
N GLU A 138 3.47 -8.33 14.54
CA GLU A 138 3.17 -9.70 14.09
C GLU A 138 2.17 -9.74 12.92
N LYS A 139 1.92 -8.60 12.26
CA LYS A 139 0.83 -8.51 11.27
C LYS A 139 1.02 -9.49 10.12
N ARG A 140 2.26 -9.74 9.70
CA ARG A 140 2.57 -10.54 8.51
C ARG A 140 2.33 -12.03 8.79
N GLU A 141 2.82 -12.50 9.93
CA GLU A 141 2.59 -13.85 10.44
C GLU A 141 1.09 -14.10 10.63
N ARG A 142 0.40 -13.16 11.29
CA ARG A 142 -1.04 -13.24 11.53
C ARG A 142 -1.85 -13.31 10.24
N MET A 143 -1.48 -12.53 9.23
CA MET A 143 -2.13 -12.57 7.91
C MET A 143 -1.92 -13.93 7.25
N LEU A 144 -0.69 -14.44 7.19
CA LEU A 144 -0.41 -15.74 6.61
C LEU A 144 -1.18 -16.86 7.33
N ASP A 145 -1.09 -16.92 8.65
CA ASP A 145 -1.79 -17.92 9.47
C ASP A 145 -3.30 -17.90 9.23
N LYS A 146 -3.90 -16.71 9.09
CA LYS A 146 -5.33 -16.59 8.81
C LYS A 146 -5.69 -17.17 7.45
N PHE A 147 -4.96 -16.81 6.40
CA PHE A 147 -5.25 -17.34 5.06
C PHE A 147 -4.93 -18.83 4.97
N ASP A 148 -3.85 -19.32 5.57
CA ASP A 148 -3.57 -20.76 5.64
C ASP A 148 -4.69 -21.53 6.33
N SER A 149 -5.23 -21.00 7.44
CA SER A 149 -6.34 -21.63 8.16
C SER A 149 -7.65 -21.72 7.35
N LEU A 150 -7.82 -20.82 6.38
CA LEU A 150 -9.03 -20.72 5.54
C LEU A 150 -8.85 -21.39 4.17
N ALA A 151 -7.65 -21.80 3.78
CA ALA A 151 -7.36 -22.34 2.45
C ALA A 151 -8.26 -23.54 2.10
N SER A 152 -8.46 -24.49 3.02
CA SER A 152 -9.35 -25.63 2.78
C SER A 152 -10.83 -25.22 2.64
N ALA A 153 -11.23 -24.10 3.24
CA ALA A 153 -12.60 -23.62 3.12
C ALA A 153 -12.83 -23.05 1.71
N TYR A 154 -11.89 -22.30 1.13
CA TYR A 154 -12.08 -21.71 -0.20
C TYR A 154 -11.71 -22.64 -1.36
N GLY A 155 -10.70 -23.50 -1.18
CA GLY A 155 -10.19 -24.39 -2.21
C GLY A 155 -9.33 -23.69 -3.27
N ASP A 156 -8.94 -24.43 -4.30
CA ASP A 156 -7.92 -24.01 -5.29
C ASP A 156 -8.50 -23.26 -6.51
N ASP A 157 -9.81 -23.01 -6.51
CA ASP A 157 -10.56 -22.42 -7.63
C ASP A 157 -11.26 -21.09 -7.28
N ASP A 158 -10.93 -20.51 -6.12
CA ASP A 158 -11.43 -19.21 -5.71
C ASP A 158 -10.46 -18.09 -6.08
N TRP A 159 -10.72 -17.42 -7.21
CA TRP A 159 -9.85 -16.37 -7.74
C TRP A 159 -9.56 -15.26 -6.72
N TRP A 160 -10.53 -14.90 -5.88
CA TRP A 160 -10.39 -13.80 -4.93
C TRP A 160 -9.50 -14.22 -3.77
N PHE A 161 -9.81 -15.35 -3.15
CA PHE A 161 -9.07 -15.87 -2.01
C PHE A 161 -7.60 -16.13 -2.36
N LEU A 162 -7.35 -16.77 -3.51
CA LEU A 162 -5.99 -17.04 -3.99
C LEU A 162 -5.14 -15.77 -4.14
N SER A 163 -5.74 -14.65 -4.57
CA SER A 163 -5.01 -13.38 -4.71
C SER A 163 -4.57 -12.79 -3.37
N TRP A 164 -5.39 -12.91 -2.33
CA TRP A 164 -5.04 -12.46 -0.98
C TRP A 164 -4.14 -13.44 -0.24
N HIS A 165 -4.30 -14.74 -0.47
CA HIS A 165 -3.40 -15.75 0.05
C HIS A 165 -2.00 -15.59 -0.54
N ALA A 166 -1.91 -15.31 -1.84
CA ALA A 166 -0.63 -14.94 -2.47
C ALA A 166 -0.03 -13.69 -1.84
N PHE A 167 -0.85 -12.68 -1.55
CA PHE A 167 -0.40 -11.46 -0.86
C PHE A 167 0.23 -11.78 0.50
N ALA A 168 -0.47 -12.57 1.32
CA ALA A 168 0.02 -12.98 2.64
C ALA A 168 1.32 -13.81 2.56
N ASN A 169 1.47 -14.64 1.52
CA ASN A 169 2.69 -15.41 1.28
C ASN A 169 3.89 -14.51 0.96
N HIS A 170 3.74 -13.50 0.08
CA HIS A 170 4.87 -12.64 -0.27
C HIS A 170 5.34 -11.78 0.91
N GLU A 171 4.44 -11.34 1.80
CA GLU A 171 4.83 -10.55 2.97
C GLU A 171 5.76 -11.35 3.91
N MET A 172 5.70 -12.68 3.84
CA MET A 172 6.54 -13.63 4.59
C MET A 172 7.65 -14.26 3.72
N ASP A 173 8.02 -13.62 2.60
CA ASP A 173 9.07 -14.03 1.67
C ASP A 173 8.85 -15.44 1.06
N GLN A 174 7.61 -15.95 1.06
CA GLN A 174 7.24 -17.23 0.45
C GLN A 174 6.92 -17.05 -1.05
N LEU A 175 7.89 -16.50 -1.80
CA LEU A 175 7.68 -15.99 -3.16
C LEU A 175 7.22 -17.05 -4.15
N GLU A 176 7.77 -18.27 -4.09
CA GLU A 176 7.33 -19.36 -4.98
C GLU A 176 5.87 -19.74 -4.76
N ALA A 177 5.42 -19.77 -3.50
CA ALA A 177 4.03 -20.07 -3.16
C ALA A 177 3.11 -18.92 -3.60
N ALA A 178 3.51 -17.67 -3.31
CA ALA A 178 2.82 -16.47 -3.75
C ALA A 178 2.62 -16.46 -5.28
N ARG A 179 3.69 -16.71 -6.05
CA ARG A 179 3.68 -16.76 -7.51
C ARG A 179 2.69 -17.80 -8.06
N ARG A 180 2.67 -19.02 -7.50
CA ARG A 180 1.73 -20.06 -7.93
C ARG A 180 0.28 -19.68 -7.65
N LEU A 181 0.00 -19.19 -6.44
CA LEU A 181 -1.35 -18.79 -6.02
C LEU A 181 -1.89 -17.63 -6.88
N VAL A 182 -1.08 -16.58 -7.08
CA VAL A 182 -1.52 -15.42 -7.86
C VAL A 182 -1.63 -15.71 -9.35
N GLN A 183 -0.75 -16.56 -9.91
CA GLN A 183 -0.90 -17.01 -11.29
C GLN A 183 -2.22 -17.77 -11.46
N ARG A 184 -2.55 -18.69 -10.54
CA ARG A 184 -3.84 -19.40 -10.58
C ARG A 184 -5.02 -18.45 -10.48
N SER A 185 -4.94 -17.43 -9.63
CA SER A 185 -5.97 -16.38 -9.52
C SER A 185 -6.19 -15.65 -10.86
N LEU A 186 -5.10 -15.23 -11.53
CA LEU A 186 -5.17 -14.56 -12.83
C LEU A 186 -5.69 -15.47 -13.94
N ASP A 187 -5.36 -16.77 -13.90
CA ASP A 187 -5.88 -17.77 -14.85
C ASP A 187 -7.39 -17.96 -14.71
N LEU A 188 -7.91 -17.92 -13.47
CA LEU A 188 -9.35 -18.00 -13.18
C LEU A 188 -10.07 -16.69 -13.54
N ARG A 189 -9.41 -15.54 -13.31
CA ARG A 189 -9.94 -14.21 -13.62
C ARG A 189 -8.82 -13.22 -13.94
N ARG A 190 -8.63 -12.93 -15.23
CA ARG A 190 -7.67 -11.92 -15.69
C ARG A 190 -7.97 -10.52 -15.14
N GLN A 191 -9.24 -10.10 -15.14
CA GLN A 191 -9.69 -8.80 -14.60
C GLN A 191 -9.81 -8.84 -13.07
N ASN A 192 -8.69 -9.05 -12.39
CA ASN A 192 -8.60 -9.03 -10.94
C ASN A 192 -7.49 -8.06 -10.51
N GLY A 193 -7.86 -6.84 -10.10
CA GLY A 193 -6.91 -5.82 -9.68
C GLY A 193 -6.06 -6.26 -8.50
N GLN A 194 -6.62 -7.02 -7.55
CA GLN A 194 -5.84 -7.53 -6.42
C GLN A 194 -4.83 -8.61 -6.83
N ALA A 195 -5.14 -9.47 -7.79
CA ALA A 195 -4.16 -10.43 -8.28
C ALA A 195 -3.05 -9.75 -9.07
N ALA A 196 -3.36 -8.74 -9.89
CA ALA A 196 -2.33 -7.94 -10.53
C ALA A 196 -1.42 -7.27 -9.49
N HIS A 197 -2.01 -6.73 -8.42
CA HIS A 197 -1.28 -6.14 -7.30
C HIS A 197 -0.37 -7.14 -6.56
N ALA A 198 -0.89 -8.30 -6.19
CA ALA A 198 -0.08 -9.35 -5.56
C ALA A 198 1.03 -9.86 -6.48
N MET A 199 0.79 -9.95 -7.80
CA MET A 199 1.81 -10.33 -8.78
C MET A 199 2.90 -9.25 -8.88
N SER A 200 2.54 -7.96 -8.85
CA SER A 200 3.52 -6.86 -8.79
C SER A 200 4.42 -7.00 -7.57
N HIS A 201 3.88 -7.36 -6.41
CA HIS A 201 4.70 -7.63 -5.24
C HIS A 201 5.66 -8.80 -5.43
N VAL A 202 5.21 -9.91 -6.03
CA VAL A 202 6.11 -11.03 -6.36
C VAL A 202 7.26 -10.58 -7.25
N PHE A 203 6.99 -9.82 -8.33
CA PHE A 203 8.05 -9.29 -9.19
C PHE A 203 9.00 -8.35 -8.45
N PHE A 204 8.48 -7.50 -7.56
CA PHE A 204 9.29 -6.57 -6.79
C PHE A 204 10.26 -7.31 -5.85
N GLU A 205 9.76 -8.26 -5.05
CA GLU A 205 10.59 -8.99 -4.07
C GLU A 205 11.56 -9.98 -4.74
N GLU A 206 11.21 -10.51 -5.92
CA GLU A 206 12.15 -11.30 -6.74
C GLU A 206 13.20 -10.43 -7.46
N HIS A 207 13.08 -9.11 -7.39
CA HIS A 207 13.91 -8.14 -8.11
C HIS A 207 13.87 -8.31 -9.64
N ASP A 208 12.76 -8.85 -10.16
CA ASP A 208 12.47 -8.94 -11.59
C ASP A 208 11.63 -7.72 -12.03
N PHE A 209 12.28 -6.55 -11.99
CA PHE A 209 11.64 -5.28 -12.28
C PHE A 209 11.23 -5.16 -13.76
N GLY A 210 12.07 -5.65 -14.67
CA GLY A 210 11.75 -5.71 -16.10
C GLY A 210 10.50 -6.55 -16.37
N GLY A 211 10.43 -7.77 -15.81
CA GLY A 211 9.25 -8.63 -15.93
C GLY A 211 7.99 -8.02 -15.31
N GLY A 212 8.13 -7.35 -14.15
CA GLY A 212 7.02 -6.62 -13.51
C GLY A 212 6.51 -5.45 -14.34
N SER A 213 7.42 -4.69 -14.97
CA SER A 213 7.08 -3.56 -15.84
C SER A 213 6.34 -4.03 -17.10
N ASP A 214 6.83 -5.09 -17.75
CA ASP A 214 6.19 -5.70 -18.92
C ASP A 214 4.81 -6.27 -18.57
N PHE A 215 4.69 -6.97 -17.44
CA PHE A 215 3.42 -7.52 -16.95
C PHE A 215 2.37 -6.42 -16.75
N LEU A 216 2.71 -5.34 -16.02
CA LEU A 216 1.75 -4.25 -15.77
C LEU A 216 1.46 -3.43 -17.02
N GLY A 217 2.45 -3.23 -17.89
CA GLY A 217 2.25 -2.55 -19.17
C GLY A 217 1.21 -3.26 -20.06
N ASP A 218 1.27 -4.58 -20.16
CA ASP A 218 0.25 -5.37 -20.86
C ASP A 218 -1.09 -5.36 -20.10
N TRP A 219 -1.06 -5.68 -18.80
CA TRP A 219 -2.28 -5.91 -18.03
C TRP A 219 -3.13 -4.65 -17.86
N LEU A 220 -2.52 -3.48 -17.66
CA LEU A 220 -3.24 -2.21 -17.50
C LEU A 220 -3.95 -1.77 -18.79
N THR A 221 -3.52 -2.23 -19.97
CA THR A 221 -4.14 -1.88 -21.26
C THR A 221 -5.63 -2.27 -21.30
N ASP A 222 -6.00 -3.37 -20.63
CA ASP A 222 -7.38 -3.87 -20.57
C ASP A 222 -8.12 -3.52 -19.27
N PHE A 223 -7.46 -2.81 -18.34
CA PHE A 223 -8.04 -2.46 -17.03
C PHE A 223 -8.58 -1.02 -17.04
N PRO A 224 -9.81 -0.76 -16.55
CA PRO A 224 -10.38 0.58 -16.65
C PRO A 224 -9.57 1.62 -15.87
N GLU A 225 -9.19 2.72 -16.51
CA GLU A 225 -8.42 3.83 -15.88
C GLU A 225 -9.10 4.37 -14.60
N ARG A 226 -10.43 4.29 -14.54
CA ARG A 226 -11.20 4.77 -13.39
C ARG A 226 -11.38 3.75 -12.26
N ALA A 227 -10.86 2.54 -12.43
CA ALA A 227 -10.94 1.49 -11.44
C ALA A 227 -10.05 1.81 -10.22
N GLY A 228 -10.47 1.37 -9.03
CA GLY A 228 -9.87 1.81 -7.77
C GLY A 228 -8.38 1.50 -7.62
N PHE A 229 -7.90 0.47 -8.30
CA PHE A 229 -6.49 0.04 -8.26
C PHE A 229 -5.64 0.55 -9.42
N TYR A 230 -6.23 1.20 -10.43
CA TYR A 230 -5.48 1.59 -11.63
C TYR A 230 -4.29 2.48 -11.26
N ARG A 231 -4.53 3.54 -10.48
CA ARG A 231 -3.47 4.44 -9.97
C ARG A 231 -2.37 3.70 -9.21
N HIS A 232 -2.75 2.81 -8.30
CA HIS A 232 -1.80 2.11 -7.45
C HIS A 232 -0.96 1.09 -8.24
N LEU A 233 -1.56 0.40 -9.20
CA LEU A 233 -0.83 -0.48 -10.11
C LEU A 233 0.11 0.32 -11.02
N THR A 234 -0.28 1.50 -11.50
CA THR A 234 0.64 2.39 -12.21
C THR A 234 1.80 2.85 -11.32
N TRP A 235 1.58 3.04 -10.02
CA TRP A 235 2.67 3.30 -9.08
C TRP A 235 3.66 2.13 -8.98
N HIS A 236 3.20 0.88 -8.94
CA HIS A 236 4.08 -0.29 -9.02
C HIS A 236 4.88 -0.32 -10.33
N GLN A 237 4.24 -0.02 -11.46
CA GLN A 237 4.93 0.08 -12.74
C GLN A 237 6.02 1.15 -12.73
N ALA A 238 5.74 2.31 -12.12
CA ALA A 238 6.71 3.39 -11.95
C ALA A 238 7.87 2.97 -11.02
N LEU A 239 7.62 2.19 -9.98
CA LEU A 239 8.69 1.64 -9.14
C LEU A 239 9.62 0.71 -9.92
N PHE A 240 9.07 -0.17 -10.76
CA PHE A 240 9.88 -1.05 -11.61
C PHE A 240 10.78 -0.26 -12.56
N LEU A 241 10.19 0.73 -13.25
CA LEU A 241 10.92 1.62 -14.14
C LEU A 241 12.04 2.38 -13.40
N LEU A 242 11.73 2.89 -12.20
CA LEU A 242 12.71 3.61 -11.38
C LEU A 242 13.84 2.69 -10.88
N ALA A 243 13.54 1.43 -10.57
CA ALA A 243 14.54 0.44 -10.17
C ALA A 243 15.48 0.07 -11.33
N ASP A 244 14.95 0.00 -12.56
CA ASP A 244 15.71 -0.24 -13.81
C ASP A 244 16.42 1.02 -14.35
N GLY A 245 16.36 2.14 -13.64
CA GLY A 245 17.03 3.39 -14.03
C GLY A 245 16.31 4.18 -15.13
N LYS A 246 15.07 3.80 -15.48
CA LYS A 246 14.17 4.51 -16.42
C LYS A 246 13.38 5.59 -15.68
N ARG A 247 14.11 6.56 -15.12
CA ARG A 247 13.57 7.65 -14.28
C ARG A 247 12.57 8.52 -15.04
N SER A 248 12.84 8.83 -16.30
CA SER A 248 11.97 9.69 -17.11
C SER A 248 10.60 9.03 -17.34
N ASP A 249 10.57 7.73 -17.63
CA ASP A 249 9.32 6.99 -17.81
C ASP A 249 8.54 6.90 -16.48
N ALA A 250 9.24 6.66 -15.36
CA ALA A 250 8.61 6.65 -14.04
C ALA A 250 7.96 8.01 -13.67
N LEU A 251 8.62 9.13 -14.00
CA LEU A 251 8.08 10.47 -13.79
C LEU A 251 6.94 10.81 -14.76
N ALA A 252 6.96 10.29 -15.98
CA ALA A 252 5.83 10.44 -16.90
C ALA A 252 4.57 9.77 -16.33
N LEU A 253 4.68 8.53 -15.83
CA LEU A 253 3.57 7.85 -15.14
C LEU A 253 3.10 8.62 -13.90
N HIS A 254 4.03 9.26 -13.18
CA HIS A 254 3.68 10.12 -12.06
C HIS A 254 2.77 11.27 -12.51
N ASP A 255 3.19 12.02 -13.51
CA ASP A 255 2.53 13.23 -13.98
C ASP A 255 1.17 12.93 -14.65
N GLU A 256 1.07 11.80 -15.33
CA GLU A 256 -0.15 11.39 -16.03
C GLU A 256 -1.19 10.76 -15.09
N THR A 257 -0.76 9.90 -14.16
CA THR A 257 -1.67 9.00 -13.43
C THR A 257 -1.60 9.12 -11.91
N ILE A 258 -0.40 9.21 -11.34
CA ILE A 258 -0.20 9.03 -9.88
C ILE A 258 -0.46 10.32 -9.11
N ARG A 259 -0.09 11.47 -9.67
CA ARG A 259 -0.14 12.76 -8.96
C ARG A 259 -1.54 13.12 -8.44
N PRO A 260 -1.63 13.89 -7.35
CA PRO A 260 -2.89 14.48 -6.92
C PRO A 260 -3.55 15.29 -8.04
N GLY A 261 -4.86 15.09 -8.26
CA GLY A 261 -5.61 15.82 -9.28
C GLY A 261 -5.47 15.31 -10.71
N ALA A 262 -4.74 14.21 -10.96
CA ALA A 262 -4.82 13.49 -12.24
C ALA A 262 -6.27 13.08 -12.55
N ASP A 263 -6.64 13.01 -13.84
CA ASP A 263 -7.98 12.61 -14.33
C ASP A 263 -8.19 11.09 -14.25
N VAL A 264 -7.76 10.52 -13.13
CA VAL A 264 -7.80 9.10 -12.80
C VAL A 264 -8.49 8.99 -11.45
N GLN A 265 -9.55 8.20 -11.42
CA GLN A 265 -10.34 8.00 -10.21
C GLN A 265 -9.50 7.22 -9.18
N GLY A 266 -9.07 7.91 -8.11
CA GLY A 266 -8.30 7.32 -7.01
C GLY A 266 -8.86 7.74 -5.64
N ASP A 267 -8.41 7.07 -4.58
CA ASP A 267 -8.66 7.53 -3.22
C ASP A 267 -7.58 8.52 -2.76
N ALA A 268 -7.87 9.25 -1.69
CA ALA A 268 -6.92 10.21 -1.13
C ALA A 268 -5.69 9.52 -0.50
N LEU A 269 -5.83 8.24 -0.12
CA LEU A 269 -4.75 7.48 0.52
C LEU A 269 -3.63 7.21 -0.49
N GLY A 270 -3.94 6.64 -1.65
CA GLY A 270 -3.00 6.42 -2.74
C GLY A 270 -2.49 7.73 -3.32
N GLY A 271 -3.36 8.74 -3.48
CA GLY A 271 -2.95 10.06 -3.95
C GLY A 271 -1.88 10.74 -3.07
N VAL A 272 -1.86 10.45 -1.77
CA VAL A 272 -0.82 10.93 -0.86
C VAL A 272 0.37 9.97 -0.83
N ALA A 273 0.14 8.68 -0.52
CA ALA A 273 1.21 7.73 -0.26
C ALA A 273 2.01 7.34 -1.52
N ASP A 274 1.33 7.04 -2.62
CA ASP A 274 1.96 6.59 -3.86
C ASP A 274 2.78 7.74 -4.47
N ALA A 275 2.18 8.94 -4.56
CA ALA A 275 2.85 10.12 -5.10
C ALA A 275 4.04 10.54 -4.23
N ALA A 276 3.86 10.64 -2.90
CA ALA A 276 4.93 11.04 -2.00
C ALA A 276 6.10 10.06 -2.02
N SER A 277 5.83 8.76 -1.94
CA SER A 277 6.88 7.74 -1.88
C SER A 277 7.67 7.61 -3.19
N LEU A 278 7.03 7.80 -4.35
CA LEU A 278 7.71 7.78 -5.65
C LEU A 278 8.62 9.00 -5.82
N LEU A 279 8.10 10.21 -5.54
CA LEU A 279 8.89 11.44 -5.62
C LEU A 279 10.00 11.46 -4.57
N TRP A 280 9.78 10.87 -3.39
CA TRP A 280 10.80 10.78 -2.35
C TRP A 280 11.96 9.90 -2.80
N ARG A 281 11.68 8.75 -3.41
CA ARG A 281 12.72 7.90 -4.02
C ARG A 281 13.49 8.66 -5.11
N CYS A 282 12.80 9.36 -5.99
CA CYS A 282 13.47 10.22 -6.98
C CYS A 282 14.40 11.24 -6.30
N ARG A 283 13.95 11.88 -5.21
CA ARG A 283 14.77 12.81 -4.42
C ARG A 283 16.02 12.13 -3.85
N LEU A 284 15.90 10.92 -3.29
CA LEU A 284 17.05 10.15 -2.81
C LEU A 284 18.08 9.90 -3.91
N HIS A 285 17.63 9.67 -5.16
CA HIS A 285 18.49 9.36 -6.30
C HIS A 285 19.15 10.60 -6.91
N ASP A 286 18.50 11.76 -6.84
CA ASP A 286 18.99 13.01 -7.42
C ASP A 286 20.23 13.59 -6.70
N SER A 287 20.57 13.06 -5.53
CA SER A 287 21.37 13.78 -4.56
C SER A 287 22.64 13.05 -4.12
N VAL A 288 23.54 12.83 -5.09
CA VAL A 288 24.97 12.75 -4.75
C VAL A 288 25.46 14.16 -4.40
N GLY A 289 25.10 14.64 -3.20
CA GLY A 289 25.60 15.89 -2.60
C GLY A 289 24.69 17.14 -2.66
N GLY A 290 23.37 17.02 -2.87
CA GLY A 290 22.45 18.18 -2.90
C GLY A 290 21.04 17.89 -2.35
N ASN A 291 20.15 18.89 -2.31
CA ASN A 291 18.81 18.76 -1.70
C ASN A 291 17.72 18.18 -2.64
N GLY A 292 18.10 17.71 -3.85
CA GLY A 292 17.20 17.29 -4.93
C GLY A 292 16.53 18.47 -5.65
N THR A 293 16.01 18.26 -6.85
CA THR A 293 15.20 19.29 -7.54
C THR A 293 13.78 19.32 -6.96
N GLU A 294 13.28 20.49 -6.60
CA GLU A 294 11.89 20.66 -6.14
C GLU A 294 10.92 20.22 -7.25
N HIS A 295 10.12 19.19 -6.98
CA HIS A 295 9.00 18.80 -7.84
C HIS A 295 7.78 19.67 -7.50
N PRO A 296 7.05 20.24 -8.48
CA PRO A 296 5.92 21.12 -8.20
C PRO A 296 4.79 20.44 -7.40
N ASP A 297 4.67 19.11 -7.52
CA ASP A 297 3.56 18.36 -6.91
C ASP A 297 3.71 18.11 -5.40
N TRP A 298 4.85 18.42 -4.78
CA TRP A 298 4.98 18.31 -3.32
C TRP A 298 3.92 19.12 -2.58
N ARG A 299 3.60 20.32 -3.07
CA ARG A 299 2.54 21.16 -2.50
C ARG A 299 1.16 20.52 -2.69
N ALA A 300 0.88 19.98 -3.87
CA ALA A 300 -0.39 19.31 -4.17
C ALA A 300 -0.60 18.08 -3.27
N ILE A 301 0.45 17.32 -2.97
CA ILE A 301 0.41 16.18 -2.04
C ILE A 301 0.11 16.64 -0.62
N ALA A 302 0.81 17.68 -0.14
CA ALA A 302 0.59 18.23 1.20
C ALA A 302 -0.84 18.79 1.36
N ASP A 303 -1.35 19.50 0.35
CA ASP A 303 -2.70 20.08 0.36
C ASP A 303 -3.80 18.99 0.34
N LEU A 304 -3.59 17.93 -0.46
CA LEU A 304 -4.48 16.77 -0.47
C LEU A 304 -4.50 16.09 0.91
N ALA A 305 -3.33 15.87 1.51
CA ALA A 305 -3.20 15.25 2.82
C ALA A 305 -3.91 16.08 3.91
N GLU A 306 -3.72 17.41 3.93
CA GLU A 306 -4.40 18.31 4.87
C GLU A 306 -5.92 18.29 4.70
N THR A 307 -6.41 18.27 3.46
CA THR A 307 -7.84 18.32 3.16
C THR A 307 -8.55 17.00 3.47
N ALA A 308 -7.96 15.88 3.06
CA ALA A 308 -8.56 14.55 3.21
C ALA A 308 -8.34 13.97 4.61
N PHE A 309 -7.24 14.34 5.27
CA PHE A 309 -6.82 13.81 6.58
C PHE A 309 -6.45 14.96 7.52
N PRO A 310 -7.43 15.79 7.94
CA PRO A 310 -7.17 17.02 8.71
C PRO A 310 -6.71 16.76 10.15
N ARG A 311 -6.74 15.52 10.62
CA ARG A 311 -6.23 15.11 11.94
C ARG A 311 -5.33 13.89 11.79
N PRO A 312 -4.14 13.88 12.40
CA PRO A 312 -3.29 12.70 12.45
C PRO A 312 -3.98 11.53 13.16
N GLY A 313 -3.58 10.32 12.80
CA GLY A 313 -4.18 9.08 13.29
C GLY A 313 -4.29 7.98 12.25
N THR A 314 -3.78 8.21 11.03
CA THR A 314 -3.53 7.14 10.06
C THR A 314 -2.05 7.12 9.81
N ALA A 315 -1.32 6.29 10.57
CA ALA A 315 0.14 6.22 10.57
C ALA A 315 0.71 6.23 9.14
N TRP A 316 0.12 5.45 8.24
CA TRP A 316 0.48 5.39 6.82
C TRP A 316 0.39 6.74 6.11
N VAL A 317 -0.69 7.49 6.27
CA VAL A 317 -0.87 8.80 5.63
C VAL A 317 0.06 9.83 6.27
N ASP A 318 0.19 9.80 7.60
CA ASP A 318 0.93 10.80 8.36
C ASP A 318 2.43 10.80 7.99
N VAL A 319 3.05 9.63 7.82
CA VAL A 319 4.46 9.53 7.39
C VAL A 319 4.69 9.97 5.93
N HIS A 320 3.76 9.70 5.03
CA HIS A 320 3.87 10.14 3.62
C HIS A 320 3.58 11.63 3.45
N ARG A 321 2.66 12.18 4.26
CA ARG A 321 2.48 13.62 4.40
C ARG A 321 3.76 14.30 4.87
N ALA A 322 4.47 13.71 5.83
CA ALA A 322 5.74 14.25 6.31
C ALA A 322 6.83 14.28 5.23
N MET A 323 6.88 13.29 4.32
CA MET A 323 7.78 13.35 3.16
C MET A 323 7.54 14.60 2.31
N ALA A 324 6.29 14.91 2.01
CA ALA A 324 5.94 16.10 1.22
C ALA A 324 6.28 17.40 1.95
N LEU A 325 5.97 17.50 3.25
CA LEU A 325 6.29 18.68 4.06
C LEU A 325 7.81 18.87 4.21
N ALA A 326 8.56 17.79 4.41
CA ALA A 326 10.02 17.82 4.49
C ALA A 326 10.68 18.17 3.15
N ALA A 327 10.07 17.78 2.01
CA ALA A 327 10.51 18.20 0.68
C ALA A 327 10.27 19.68 0.41
N LEU A 328 9.21 20.26 0.99
CA LEU A 328 8.89 21.69 0.90
C LEU A 328 9.66 22.57 1.90
N GLY A 329 10.34 21.99 2.88
CA GLY A 329 10.85 22.73 4.04
C GLY A 329 9.75 23.40 4.86
N ASP A 330 8.54 22.82 4.88
CA ASP A 330 7.37 23.40 5.55
C ASP A 330 7.38 23.10 7.05
N GLU A 331 8.17 23.86 7.79
CA GLU A 331 8.33 23.71 9.25
C GLU A 331 7.00 23.92 10.01
N ILE A 332 6.12 24.79 9.51
CA ILE A 332 4.81 25.04 10.12
C ILE A 332 3.91 23.81 9.96
N GLY A 333 3.88 23.23 8.76
CA GLY A 333 3.13 22.02 8.48
C GLY A 333 3.63 20.81 9.29
N LEU A 334 4.96 20.66 9.41
CA LEU A 334 5.58 19.62 10.22
C LEU A 334 5.26 19.78 11.71
N GLY A 335 5.36 21.00 12.25
CA GLY A 335 5.00 21.30 13.64
C GLY A 335 3.54 20.94 13.94
N LYS A 336 2.61 21.33 13.07
CA LYS A 336 1.18 20.96 13.21
C LYS A 336 0.95 19.44 13.19
N LEU A 337 1.68 18.73 12.33
CA LEU A 337 1.58 17.27 12.24
C LEU A 337 2.08 16.62 13.54
N LEU A 338 3.22 17.05 14.06
CA LEU A 338 3.79 16.57 15.32
C LEU A 338 2.88 16.87 16.52
N ASP A 339 2.35 18.09 16.64
CA ASP A 339 1.39 18.47 17.69
C ASP A 339 0.15 17.56 17.65
N GLY A 340 -0.38 17.29 16.45
CA GLY A 340 -1.54 16.41 16.28
C GLY A 340 -1.24 14.94 16.60
N LEU A 341 -0.02 14.46 16.32
CA LEU A 341 0.43 13.12 16.71
C LEU A 341 0.59 12.99 18.22
N GLN A 342 1.09 14.04 18.89
CA GLN A 342 1.14 14.10 20.35
C GLN A 342 -0.26 14.00 20.96
N ASP A 343 -1.21 14.82 20.49
CA ASP A 343 -2.62 14.75 20.95
C ASP A 343 -3.24 13.36 20.68
N ALA A 344 -2.95 12.75 19.53
CA ALA A 344 -3.40 11.38 19.25
C ALA A 344 -2.81 10.36 20.23
N ALA A 345 -1.52 10.48 20.57
CA ALA A 345 -0.85 9.63 21.55
C ALA A 345 -1.45 9.80 22.96
N GLU A 346 -1.70 11.03 23.40
CA GLU A 346 -2.36 11.35 24.67
C GLU A 346 -3.80 10.78 24.72
N ARG A 347 -4.47 10.67 23.56
CA ARG A 347 -5.77 10.01 23.40
C ARG A 347 -5.68 8.48 23.25
N GLY A 348 -4.50 7.89 23.38
CA GLY A 348 -4.28 6.44 23.41
C GLY A 348 -3.98 5.79 22.05
N HIS A 349 -3.64 6.56 21.01
CA HIS A 349 -3.17 6.00 19.75
C HIS A 349 -1.81 5.32 19.92
N THR A 350 -1.73 4.02 19.66
CA THR A 350 -0.61 3.16 20.07
C THR A 350 0.71 3.45 19.37
N THR A 351 0.69 3.89 18.10
CA THR A 351 1.89 4.15 17.29
C THR A 351 2.19 5.62 17.07
N ALA A 352 1.30 6.54 17.43
CA ALA A 352 1.39 7.95 17.01
C ALA A 352 2.64 8.63 17.58
N GLY A 353 2.85 8.51 18.90
CA GLY A 353 4.04 9.07 19.57
C GLY A 353 5.26 8.16 19.53
N SER A 354 5.08 6.85 19.51
CA SER A 354 6.17 5.86 19.67
C SER A 354 6.86 5.47 18.36
N VAL A 355 6.17 5.64 17.21
CA VAL A 355 6.69 5.24 15.89
C VAL A 355 6.52 6.38 14.89
N VAL A 356 5.32 6.91 14.73
CA VAL A 356 5.03 7.90 13.67
C VAL A 356 5.78 9.20 13.91
N ALA A 357 5.72 9.78 15.12
CA ALA A 357 6.43 11.02 15.44
C ALA A 357 7.95 10.92 15.20
N PRO A 358 8.67 9.89 15.68
CA PRO A 358 10.09 9.69 15.34
C PRO A 358 10.37 9.59 13.83
N VAL A 359 9.50 8.94 13.06
CA VAL A 359 9.64 8.88 11.59
C VAL A 359 9.45 10.27 10.97
N VAL A 360 8.45 11.04 11.42
CA VAL A 360 8.20 12.40 10.94
C VAL A 360 9.39 13.31 11.24
N GLU A 361 9.94 13.24 12.45
CA GLU A 361 11.14 13.99 12.86
C GLU A 361 12.35 13.61 12.02
N ALA A 362 12.56 12.32 11.76
CA ALA A 362 13.68 11.85 10.95
C ALA A 362 13.56 12.29 9.48
N LEU A 363 12.36 12.26 8.90
CA LEU A 363 12.11 12.77 7.54
C LEU A 363 12.32 14.28 7.46
N ALA A 364 11.91 15.03 8.49
CA ALA A 364 12.16 16.47 8.59
C ALA A 364 13.67 16.77 8.65
N ALA A 365 14.41 16.06 9.51
CA ALA A 365 15.86 16.17 9.62
C ALA A 365 16.56 15.86 8.28
N PHE A 366 16.13 14.80 7.59
CA PHE A 366 16.64 14.47 6.26
C PHE A 366 16.39 15.61 5.26
N GLY A 367 15.18 16.19 5.27
CA GLY A 367 14.82 17.32 4.43
C GLY A 367 15.66 18.58 4.68
N GLN A 368 16.11 18.78 5.92
CA GLN A 368 16.97 19.88 6.36
C GLN A 368 18.47 19.60 6.13
N GLY A 369 18.84 18.39 5.72
CA GLY A 369 20.23 17.97 5.55
C GLY A 369 20.93 17.54 6.84
N ASP A 370 20.19 17.39 7.94
CA ASP A 370 20.69 16.78 9.18
C ASP A 370 20.56 15.26 9.09
N TYR A 371 21.50 14.67 8.35
CA TYR A 371 21.48 13.24 8.04
C TYR A 371 21.80 12.33 9.24
N GLU A 372 22.55 12.84 10.22
CA GLU A 372 22.86 12.08 11.45
C GLU A 372 21.59 11.91 12.28
N THR A 373 20.87 12.99 12.56
CA THR A 373 19.58 12.95 13.26
C THR A 373 18.55 12.10 12.51
N ALA A 374 18.49 12.24 11.18
CA ALA A 374 17.60 11.42 10.35
C ALA A 374 17.90 9.92 10.48
N ALA A 375 19.19 9.55 10.41
CA ALA A 375 19.59 8.16 10.49
C ALA A 375 19.34 7.56 11.88
N ASP A 376 19.66 8.30 12.95
CA ASP A 376 19.43 7.84 14.32
C ASP A 376 17.94 7.70 14.65
N GLY A 377 17.12 8.66 14.21
CA GLY A 377 15.66 8.60 14.35
C GLY A 377 15.07 7.37 13.67
N LEU A 378 15.39 7.12 12.39
CA LEU A 378 14.91 5.93 11.67
C LEU A 378 15.45 4.62 12.26
N THR A 379 16.70 4.60 12.73
CA THR A 379 17.28 3.42 13.39
C THR A 379 16.51 3.06 14.66
N SER A 380 16.12 4.07 15.45
CA SER A 380 15.44 3.85 16.74
C SER A 380 14.07 3.15 16.61
N VAL A 381 13.46 3.21 15.42
CA VAL A 381 12.13 2.64 15.14
C VAL A 381 12.16 1.59 14.02
N ARG A 382 13.35 1.15 13.56
CA ARG A 382 13.51 0.25 12.41
C ARG A 382 12.62 -0.99 12.50
N ASP A 383 12.67 -1.69 13.63
CA ASP A 383 11.90 -2.93 13.87
C ASP A 383 10.39 -2.67 14.03
N LEU A 384 9.98 -1.41 14.24
CA LEU A 384 8.60 -0.99 14.41
C LEU A 384 7.99 -0.42 13.12
N LEU A 385 8.77 -0.20 12.06
CA LEU A 385 8.27 0.34 10.79
C LEU A 385 7.16 -0.53 10.16
N VAL A 386 7.16 -1.83 10.44
CA VAL A 386 6.09 -2.76 10.03
C VAL A 386 4.70 -2.32 10.55
N THR A 387 4.65 -1.63 11.70
CA THR A 387 3.42 -1.15 12.33
C THR A 387 2.79 0.06 11.64
N LEU A 388 3.51 0.72 10.71
CA LEU A 388 2.98 1.85 9.93
C LEU A 388 1.87 1.43 8.97
N GLY A 389 1.83 0.15 8.58
CA GLY A 389 0.97 -0.37 7.52
C GLY A 389 1.74 -0.67 6.24
N GLY A 390 1.02 -0.73 5.12
CA GLY A 390 1.56 -1.02 3.79
C GLY A 390 2.15 -2.43 3.66
N SER A 391 2.77 -2.69 2.51
CA SER A 391 3.55 -3.90 2.19
C SER A 391 5.06 -3.68 2.31
N ASN A 392 5.85 -4.74 2.13
CA ASN A 392 7.32 -4.68 2.12
C ASN A 392 7.85 -3.64 1.11
N ALA A 393 7.48 -3.74 -0.17
CA ALA A 393 7.86 -2.76 -1.20
C ALA A 393 7.48 -1.30 -0.85
N GLN A 394 6.32 -1.09 -0.23
CA GLN A 394 5.90 0.25 0.17
C GLN A 394 6.74 0.80 1.35
N ARG A 395 7.11 -0.05 2.31
CA ARG A 395 7.96 0.33 3.46
C ARG A 395 9.43 0.48 3.11
N ASP A 396 9.89 -0.13 2.01
CA ASP A 396 11.29 -0.10 1.58
C ASP A 396 11.87 1.33 1.51
N VAL A 397 11.04 2.33 1.19
CA VAL A 397 11.43 3.75 1.16
C VAL A 397 12.07 4.26 2.45
N PHE A 398 11.64 3.75 3.62
CA PHE A 398 12.20 4.16 4.90
C PHE A 398 13.59 3.56 5.12
N GLU A 399 13.80 2.31 4.70
CA GLU A 399 15.12 1.69 4.71
C GLU A 399 16.06 2.35 3.70
N GLU A 400 15.57 2.66 2.50
CA GLU A 400 16.33 3.44 1.50
C GLU A 400 16.75 4.81 2.05
N THR A 401 15.84 5.50 2.76
CA THR A 401 16.11 6.79 3.40
C THR A 401 17.18 6.64 4.48
N LEU A 402 17.09 5.61 5.31
CA LEU A 402 18.06 5.31 6.37
C LEU A 402 19.46 5.05 5.78
N VAL A 403 19.56 4.21 4.76
CA VAL A 403 20.84 3.92 4.09
C VAL A 403 21.45 5.19 3.52
N GLU A 404 20.66 6.00 2.81
CA GLU A 404 21.15 7.24 2.22
C GLU A 404 21.53 8.27 3.29
N ALA A 405 20.78 8.36 4.41
CA ALA A 405 21.11 9.21 5.54
C ALA A 405 22.47 8.81 6.16
N ARG A 406 22.69 7.51 6.43
CA ARG A 406 23.96 7.00 6.96
C ARG A 406 25.14 7.32 6.03
N LEU A 407 24.96 7.11 4.71
CA LEU A 407 25.99 7.44 3.72
C LEU A 407 26.35 8.92 3.73
N ARG A 408 25.37 9.82 3.83
CA ARG A 408 25.60 11.28 3.84
C ARG A 408 26.12 11.81 5.16
N ALA A 409 25.76 11.19 6.27
CA ALA A 409 26.33 11.46 7.59
C ALA A 409 27.78 10.95 7.71
N GLY A 410 28.29 10.18 6.74
CA GLY A 410 29.61 9.57 6.79
C GLY A 410 29.69 8.33 7.70
N GLN A 411 28.54 7.86 8.20
CA GLN A 411 28.39 6.66 9.06
C GLN A 411 28.48 5.40 8.20
N THR A 412 29.68 5.19 7.67
CA THR A 412 29.91 4.29 6.54
C THR A 412 29.86 2.80 6.94
N GLU A 413 30.25 2.44 8.17
CA GLU A 413 30.18 1.04 8.59
C GLU A 413 28.73 0.62 8.80
N GLU A 414 27.94 1.47 9.45
CA GLU A 414 26.52 1.28 9.68
C GLU A 414 25.75 1.22 8.34
N ALA A 415 26.11 2.07 7.37
CA ALA A 415 25.58 1.97 6.02
C ALA A 415 25.93 0.63 5.34
N LYS A 416 27.16 0.13 5.54
CA LYS A 416 27.59 -1.17 4.98
C LYS A 416 26.82 -2.33 5.61
N GLU A 417 26.57 -2.32 6.91
CA GLU A 417 25.78 -3.38 7.57
C GLU A 417 24.37 -3.48 6.96
N LEU A 418 23.68 -2.35 6.82
CA LEU A 418 22.35 -2.30 6.18
C LEU A 418 22.38 -2.73 4.70
N LEU A 419 23.37 -2.26 3.94
CA LEU A 419 23.52 -2.62 2.53
C LEU A 419 23.84 -4.10 2.34
N GLN A 420 24.59 -4.71 3.26
CA GLN A 420 24.86 -6.14 3.21
C GLN A 420 23.55 -6.94 3.36
N GLU A 421 22.71 -6.59 4.33
CA GLU A 421 21.39 -7.22 4.51
C GLU A 421 20.48 -7.07 3.27
N ARG A 422 20.57 -5.94 2.56
CA ARG A 422 19.85 -5.72 1.29
C ARG A 422 20.41 -6.58 0.16
N LEU A 423 21.72 -6.58 -0.02
CA LEU A 423 22.40 -7.37 -1.06
C LEU A 423 22.20 -8.87 -0.88
N ASP A 424 22.05 -9.34 0.37
CA ASP A 424 21.77 -10.75 0.70
C ASP A 424 20.33 -11.16 0.32
N ARG A 425 19.37 -10.23 0.34
CA ARG A 425 17.99 -10.44 -0.15
C ARG A 425 17.89 -10.38 -1.67
N GLY A 426 18.76 -9.60 -2.30
CA GLY A 426 18.84 -9.47 -3.74
C GLY A 426 19.57 -8.18 -4.12
N ALA A 427 20.56 -8.27 -5.01
CA ALA A 427 21.34 -7.11 -5.37
C ALA A 427 20.64 -6.27 -6.45
N THR A 428 20.15 -5.09 -6.08
CA THR A 428 19.73 -4.07 -7.06
C THR A 428 20.93 -3.27 -7.56
N ALA A 429 20.78 -2.63 -8.74
CA ALA A 429 21.76 -1.69 -9.25
C ALA A 429 22.04 -0.55 -8.25
N ARG A 430 20.99 -0.09 -7.56
CA ARG A 430 21.06 0.97 -6.56
C ARG A 430 21.80 0.56 -5.30
N ASP A 431 21.53 -0.63 -4.78
CA ASP A 431 22.25 -1.16 -3.62
C ASP A 431 23.73 -1.36 -3.95
N LEU A 432 24.06 -1.84 -5.15
CA LEU A 432 25.44 -1.96 -5.64
C LEU A 432 26.12 -0.59 -5.79
N PHE A 433 25.40 0.43 -6.27
CA PHE A 433 25.92 1.79 -6.37
C PHE A 433 26.20 2.40 -4.98
N ARG A 434 25.24 2.30 -4.06
CA ARG A 434 25.38 2.73 -2.65
C ARG A 434 26.50 1.97 -1.93
N TRP A 435 26.65 0.68 -2.20
CA TRP A 435 27.75 -0.15 -1.69
C TRP A 435 29.11 0.33 -2.23
N GLY A 436 29.21 0.62 -3.53
CA GLY A 436 30.43 1.18 -4.11
C GLY A 436 30.81 2.55 -3.51
N ARG A 437 29.83 3.41 -3.20
CA ARG A 437 30.05 4.67 -2.47
C ARG A 437 30.64 4.43 -1.08
N ALA A 438 30.07 3.48 -0.33
CA ALA A 438 30.56 3.12 1.00
C ALA A 438 32.00 2.56 0.96
N GLN A 439 32.28 1.68 -0.01
CA GLN A 439 33.63 1.14 -0.26
C GLN A 439 34.62 2.25 -0.61
N THR A 440 34.21 3.22 -1.43
CA THR A 440 35.04 4.39 -1.78
C THR A 440 35.40 5.21 -0.54
N ALA A 441 34.43 5.48 0.34
CA ALA A 441 34.67 6.18 1.60
C ALA A 441 35.64 5.44 2.54
N LYS A 442 35.74 4.11 2.41
CA LYS A 442 36.70 3.25 3.12
C LYS A 442 38.03 3.04 2.39
N SER A 443 38.26 3.72 1.27
CA SER A 443 39.44 3.52 0.41
C SER A 443 39.56 2.11 -0.19
N GLU A 444 38.45 1.39 -0.30
CA GLU A 444 38.33 0.04 -0.88
C GLU A 444 38.17 0.10 -2.42
N LEU A 445 39.02 0.87 -3.10
CA LEU A 445 38.79 1.34 -4.49
C LEU A 445 38.58 0.22 -5.52
N GLN A 446 39.28 -0.91 -5.38
CA GLN A 446 39.13 -2.03 -6.32
C GLN A 446 37.76 -2.73 -6.17
N GLN A 447 37.26 -2.80 -4.95
CA GLN A 447 35.95 -3.39 -4.66
C GLN A 447 34.86 -2.42 -5.11
N ALA A 448 35.02 -1.12 -4.83
CA ALA A 448 34.13 -0.06 -5.31
C ALA A 448 33.95 -0.10 -6.84
N ARG A 449 35.04 -0.18 -7.61
CA ARG A 449 35.00 -0.32 -9.08
C ARG A 449 34.22 -1.54 -9.54
N THR A 450 34.32 -2.65 -8.81
CA THR A 450 33.58 -3.88 -9.12
C THR A 450 32.09 -3.68 -8.89
N SER A 451 31.71 -3.03 -7.80
CA SER A 451 30.33 -2.70 -7.45
C SER A 451 29.72 -1.74 -8.47
N PHE A 452 30.42 -0.66 -8.84
CA PHE A 452 29.97 0.30 -9.86
C PHE A 452 29.81 -0.34 -11.24
N ARG A 453 30.73 -1.22 -11.65
CA ARG A 453 30.58 -1.95 -12.92
C ARG A 453 29.32 -2.81 -12.93
N ARG A 454 29.05 -3.56 -11.84
CA ARG A 454 27.85 -4.39 -11.73
C ARG A 454 26.57 -3.54 -11.73
N ALA A 455 26.58 -2.40 -11.03
CA ALA A 455 25.46 -1.45 -11.08
C ALA A 455 25.20 -0.95 -12.52
N SER A 456 26.27 -0.61 -13.25
CA SER A 456 26.18 -0.17 -14.64
C SER A 456 25.69 -1.27 -15.58
N GLU A 457 26.01 -2.53 -15.32
CA GLU A 457 25.51 -3.68 -16.10
C GLU A 457 24.00 -3.85 -15.91
N LEU A 458 23.49 -3.69 -14.69
CA LEU A 458 22.06 -3.77 -14.39
C LEU A 458 21.28 -2.58 -14.97
N TRP A 459 21.85 -1.38 -14.95
CA TRP A 459 21.26 -0.18 -15.56
C TRP A 459 21.65 0.05 -17.03
N ALA A 460 22.07 -0.99 -17.76
CA ALA A 460 22.53 -0.84 -19.14
C ALA A 460 21.45 -0.24 -20.09
N ASN A 461 20.18 -0.41 -19.75
CA ASN A 461 19.03 0.13 -20.50
C ASN A 461 18.33 1.31 -19.80
N GLY A 462 18.94 1.85 -18.73
CA GLY A 462 18.42 3.01 -18.01
C GLY A 462 18.70 4.33 -18.75
N ASP A 463 18.13 5.41 -18.23
CA ASP A 463 18.29 6.74 -18.81
C ASP A 463 19.72 7.26 -18.58
N PRO A 464 20.54 7.44 -19.64
CA PRO A 464 21.95 7.79 -19.46
C PRO A 464 22.15 9.16 -18.80
N ASP A 465 21.17 10.06 -18.95
CA ASP A 465 21.19 11.41 -18.40
C ASP A 465 20.53 11.53 -17.02
N ALA A 466 19.98 10.43 -16.48
CA ALA A 466 19.42 10.44 -15.12
C ALA A 466 20.52 10.84 -14.11
N PRO A 467 20.19 11.64 -13.07
CA PRO A 467 21.17 12.07 -12.08
C PRO A 467 21.97 10.92 -11.46
N GLU A 468 21.30 9.82 -11.13
CA GLU A 468 21.94 8.63 -10.54
C GLU A 468 22.88 7.92 -11.52
N MET A 469 22.55 7.88 -12.81
CA MET A 469 23.40 7.32 -13.86
C MET A 469 24.66 8.16 -14.10
N ARG A 470 24.51 9.49 -14.13
CA ARG A 470 25.66 10.40 -14.22
C ARG A 470 26.59 10.26 -13.01
N ALA A 471 26.02 10.21 -11.81
CA ALA A 471 26.80 10.02 -10.60
C ALA A 471 27.52 8.66 -10.56
N LEU A 472 26.90 7.59 -11.07
CA LEU A 472 27.54 6.29 -11.24
C LEU A 472 28.71 6.36 -12.23
N GLN A 473 28.52 7.00 -13.38
CA GLN A 473 29.57 7.17 -14.39
C GLN A 473 30.76 7.99 -13.84
N GLU A 474 30.47 9.07 -13.11
CA GLU A 474 31.49 9.90 -12.44
C GLU A 474 32.24 9.12 -11.36
N ALA A 475 31.56 8.29 -10.56
CA ALA A 475 32.18 7.47 -9.53
C ALA A 475 33.00 6.29 -10.10
N ALA A 476 32.65 5.81 -11.29
CA ALA A 476 33.34 4.72 -11.97
C ALA A 476 34.62 5.16 -12.71
N ALA A 477 34.69 6.44 -13.11
CA ALA A 477 35.85 7.05 -13.76
C ALA A 477 37.01 7.24 -12.77
#